data_AF-A0A7Y1XGU0-F1
#
_entry.id   AF-A0A7Y1XGU0-F1
#
_cell.length_a   1.000
_cell.length_b   1.000
_cell.length_c   1.000
_cell.angle_alpha   90.00
_cell.angle_beta   90.00
_cell.angle_gamma   90.00
#
_symmetry.space_group_name_H-M   'P 1'
#
loop_
_entity.id
_entity.type
_entity.pdbx_description
1 polymer ?
#
loop_
_entity_poly.entity_id
_entity_poly.type
_entity_poly.pdbx_seq_one_letter_code
_entity_poly.pdbx_strand_id
1 'polypeptide(L)'
;MFKNLEGQRIPKVTFRTRKDHEWINLDSNDVFAGKSVVLFSLPGAFTPTCSSSHVPRYNQLVPLFEANGIDEVICVSVNDAFVMNEWKRSQHADRVTFLPDGNGDFSDGMGLLVNKDDLGFGKRSWRYSMLVRDGVIEKMFVEPEEPGDPFHVSDADTMLKYLAPQGELPHDVAIFTRDGCPFCVRAKGLLRDAGIDFQELLLNRDYTDQALRAVSSSTSYPQVFIDGKHIGGSDDLAEWLEKRQQSRARTAA
;
A
#
# COMPACT_ATOMS: atom_id res chain seq x y z
N MET A 1 15.69 -16.28 16.22
CA MET A 1 14.67 -15.31 16.67
C MET A 1 15.23 -13.92 16.59
N PHE A 2 14.69 -13.10 15.69
CA PHE A 2 15.07 -11.69 15.57
C PHE A 2 14.81 -10.92 16.87
N LYS A 3 15.64 -9.92 17.13
CA LYS A 3 15.52 -9.08 18.33
C LYS A 3 14.37 -8.09 18.16
N ASN A 4 13.58 -7.89 19.21
CA ASN A 4 12.64 -6.78 19.27
C ASN A 4 13.41 -5.48 19.56
N LEU A 5 13.28 -4.49 18.68
CA LEU A 5 13.90 -3.17 18.81
C LEU A 5 12.90 -2.06 19.18
N GLU A 6 11.66 -2.40 19.55
CA GLU A 6 10.69 -1.46 20.11
C GLU A 6 11.30 -0.65 21.27
N GLY A 7 11.05 0.66 21.29
CA GLY A 7 11.62 1.64 22.21
C GLY A 7 13.03 2.11 21.86
N GLN A 8 13.71 1.51 20.88
CA GLN A 8 15.04 1.93 20.45
C GLN A 8 14.97 2.94 19.30
N ARG A 9 16.05 3.72 19.13
CA ARG A 9 16.20 4.59 17.97
C ARG A 9 16.60 3.79 16.74
N ILE A 10 16.12 4.23 15.58
CA ILE A 10 16.50 3.66 14.28
C ILE A 10 18.03 3.79 14.05
N PRO A 11 18.63 2.92 13.22
CA PRO A 11 20.04 3.00 12.87
C PRO A 11 20.39 4.34 12.20
N LYS A 12 21.56 4.87 12.54
CA LYS A 12 22.11 6.07 11.87
C LYS A 12 22.86 5.64 10.62
N VAL A 13 22.25 5.86 9.46
CA VAL A 13 22.81 5.53 8.15
C VAL A 13 22.54 6.68 7.17
N THR A 14 23.18 6.62 6.02
CA THR A 14 22.96 7.55 4.89
C THR A 14 22.50 6.76 3.67
N PHE A 15 21.28 6.98 3.23
CA PHE A 15 20.73 6.38 2.02
C PHE A 15 21.20 7.17 0.80
N ARG A 16 21.82 6.49 -0.16
CA ARG A 16 22.23 7.06 -1.44
C ARG A 16 21.07 7.01 -2.41
N THR A 17 20.16 7.97 -2.31
CA THR A 17 18.97 8.05 -3.16
C THR A 17 19.27 8.79 -4.47
N ARG A 18 18.35 8.70 -5.42
CA ARG A 18 18.46 9.39 -6.70
C ARG A 18 17.12 10.00 -7.08
N LYS A 19 17.10 11.30 -7.36
CA LYS A 19 15.94 12.02 -7.86
C LYS A 19 16.31 12.63 -9.20
N ASP A 20 15.52 12.34 -10.23
CA ASP A 20 15.81 12.69 -11.61
C ASP A 20 17.20 12.16 -12.03
N HIS A 21 18.15 13.07 -12.24
CA HIS A 21 19.52 12.77 -12.63
C HIS A 21 20.56 13.01 -11.53
N GLU A 22 20.12 13.44 -10.35
CA GLU A 22 20.99 13.86 -9.26
C GLU A 22 21.01 12.85 -8.11
N TRP A 23 22.19 12.74 -7.50
CA TRP A 23 22.36 11.99 -6.25
C TRP A 23 21.88 12.85 -5.07
N ILE A 24 21.06 12.25 -4.21
CA ILE A 24 20.60 12.88 -2.98
C ILE A 24 20.90 11.93 -1.83
N ASN A 25 21.76 12.38 -0.91
CA ASN A 25 21.99 11.65 0.33
C ASN A 25 20.88 12.02 1.31
N LEU A 26 20.22 11.02 1.88
CA LEU A 26 19.28 11.19 2.98
C LEU A 26 19.84 10.48 4.19
N ASP A 27 20.16 11.23 5.24
CA ASP A 27 20.50 10.63 6.52
C ASP A 27 19.23 10.14 7.21
N SER A 28 19.35 9.16 8.10
CA SER A 28 18.18 8.66 8.83
C SER A 28 17.39 9.77 9.55
N ASN A 29 18.06 10.82 10.01
CA ASN A 29 17.37 11.96 10.61
C ASN A 29 16.49 12.73 9.61
N ASP A 30 16.91 12.87 8.36
CA ASP A 30 16.09 13.52 7.31
C ASP A 30 14.81 12.72 7.04
N VAL A 31 14.88 11.40 7.22
CA VAL A 31 13.78 10.46 6.99
C VAL A 31 12.83 10.40 8.19
N PHE A 32 13.34 10.35 9.42
CA PHE A 32 12.54 9.97 10.60
C PHE A 32 12.38 11.05 11.69
N ALA A 33 13.22 12.09 11.74
CA ALA A 33 13.18 13.07 12.83
C ALA A 33 11.91 13.94 12.74
N GLY A 34 11.21 14.10 13.87
CA GLY A 34 9.97 14.87 13.96
C GLY A 34 8.78 14.30 13.18
N LYS A 35 8.89 13.10 12.60
CA LYS A 35 7.86 12.44 11.78
C LYS A 35 7.34 11.16 12.43
N SER A 36 6.10 10.81 12.09
CA SER A 36 5.50 9.50 12.30
C SER A 36 5.54 8.74 10.98
N VAL A 37 6.31 7.66 10.93
CA VAL A 37 6.61 6.92 9.70
C VAL A 37 6.16 5.47 9.85
N VAL A 38 5.38 4.99 8.89
CA VAL A 38 5.19 3.55 8.68
C VAL A 38 6.26 3.10 7.70
N LEU A 39 7.11 2.16 8.12
CA LEU A 39 8.13 1.57 7.26
C LEU A 39 7.88 0.07 7.13
N PHE A 40 7.95 -0.45 5.91
CA PHE A 40 7.98 -1.88 5.66
C PHE A 40 9.19 -2.25 4.81
N SER A 41 9.81 -3.37 5.15
CA SER A 41 10.95 -3.94 4.45
C SER A 41 10.59 -5.23 3.76
N LEU A 42 11.34 -5.53 2.70
CA LEU A 42 11.13 -6.73 1.89
C LEU A 42 12.45 -7.27 1.31
N PRO A 43 12.48 -8.56 0.94
CA PRO A 43 13.71 -9.22 0.51
C PRO A 43 14.37 -8.66 -0.74
N GLY A 44 13.59 -8.09 -1.66
CA GLY A 44 14.12 -7.50 -2.88
C GLY A 44 13.05 -6.93 -3.79
N ALA A 45 13.41 -5.89 -4.54
CA ALA A 45 12.61 -5.39 -5.65
C ALA A 45 12.31 -6.47 -6.70
N PHE A 46 11.16 -6.36 -7.38
CA PHE A 46 10.68 -7.29 -8.42
C PHE A 46 10.39 -8.73 -7.99
N THR A 47 10.52 -9.09 -6.70
CA THR A 47 10.14 -10.43 -6.24
C THR A 47 8.61 -10.59 -6.11
N PRO A 48 8.07 -11.81 -6.20
CA PRO A 48 6.62 -12.04 -6.42
C PRO A 48 5.70 -11.40 -5.37
N THR A 49 5.80 -11.83 -4.10
CA THR A 49 4.93 -11.37 -3.00
C THR A 49 5.03 -9.87 -2.75
N CYS A 50 6.23 -9.32 -2.93
CA CYS A 50 6.50 -7.90 -2.78
C CYS A 50 5.74 -7.07 -3.81
N SER A 51 5.66 -7.57 -5.05
CA SER A 51 5.08 -6.88 -6.19
C SER A 51 3.58 -7.14 -6.35
N SER A 52 3.07 -8.29 -5.91
CA SER A 52 1.65 -8.65 -6.09
C SER A 52 0.75 -8.14 -4.97
N SER A 53 1.28 -7.95 -3.76
CA SER A 53 0.44 -7.79 -2.57
C SER A 53 0.99 -6.77 -1.57
N HIS A 54 2.27 -6.83 -1.22
CA HIS A 54 2.82 -6.00 -0.15
C HIS A 54 2.81 -4.51 -0.50
N VAL A 55 3.55 -4.10 -1.54
CA VAL A 55 3.61 -2.70 -1.99
C VAL A 55 2.24 -2.16 -2.42
N PRO A 56 1.44 -2.87 -3.25
CA PRO A 56 0.16 -2.36 -3.71
C PRO A 56 -0.81 -2.00 -2.58
N ARG A 57 -0.91 -2.85 -1.54
CA ARG A 57 -1.83 -2.60 -0.43
C ARG A 57 -1.37 -1.43 0.44
N TYR A 58 -0.07 -1.29 0.73
CA TYR A 58 0.43 -0.09 1.41
C TYR A 58 0.13 1.17 0.59
N ASN A 59 0.36 1.15 -0.72
CA ASN A 59 0.07 2.28 -1.62
C ASN A 59 -1.41 2.66 -1.64
N GLN A 60 -2.30 1.67 -1.65
CA GLN A 60 -3.75 1.88 -1.55
C GLN A 60 -4.13 2.55 -0.22
N LEU A 61 -3.54 2.11 0.89
CA LEU A 61 -3.90 2.54 2.25
C LEU A 61 -3.21 3.82 2.73
N VAL A 62 -2.29 4.43 1.97
CA VAL A 62 -1.60 5.68 2.37
C VAL A 62 -2.56 6.77 2.86
N PRO A 63 -3.68 7.10 2.18
CA PRO A 63 -4.59 8.14 2.68
C PRO A 63 -5.19 7.83 4.06
N LEU A 64 -5.40 6.55 4.38
CA LEU A 64 -5.87 6.15 5.70
C LEU A 64 -4.76 6.21 6.74
N PHE A 65 -3.51 5.88 6.37
CA PHE A 65 -2.36 6.10 7.25
C PHE A 65 -2.22 7.59 7.58
N GLU A 66 -2.29 8.47 6.57
CA GLU A 66 -2.25 9.93 6.74
C GLU A 66 -3.38 10.44 7.64
N ALA A 67 -4.61 9.96 7.43
CA ALA A 67 -5.76 10.30 8.28
C ALA A 67 -5.58 9.86 9.75
N ASN A 68 -4.70 8.88 10.00
CA ASN A 68 -4.34 8.40 11.34
C ASN A 68 -2.99 8.95 11.84
N GLY A 69 -2.52 10.06 11.27
CA GLY A 69 -1.36 10.81 11.76
C GLY A 69 -0.01 10.21 11.38
N ILE A 70 0.07 9.49 10.26
CA ILE A 70 1.33 9.06 9.63
C ILE A 70 1.73 10.09 8.58
N ASP A 71 2.96 10.60 8.69
CA ASP A 71 3.51 11.59 7.76
C ASP A 71 4.06 10.94 6.48
N GLU A 72 4.56 9.70 6.59
CA GLU A 72 5.21 9.03 5.47
C GLU A 72 5.08 7.50 5.56
N VAL A 73 4.81 6.87 4.42
CA VAL A 73 4.85 5.40 4.25
C VAL A 73 6.04 5.04 3.38
N ILE A 74 6.95 4.23 3.91
CA ILE A 74 8.25 3.94 3.31
C ILE A 74 8.40 2.43 3.04
N CYS A 75 8.73 2.10 1.80
CA CYS A 75 9.24 0.80 1.39
C CYS A 75 10.77 0.82 1.40
N VAL A 76 11.41 -0.02 2.20
CA VAL A 76 12.87 -0.20 2.18
C VAL A 76 13.23 -1.57 1.61
N SER A 77 14.30 -1.64 0.83
CA SER A 77 14.87 -2.92 0.41
C SER A 77 16.36 -2.79 0.17
N VAL A 78 17.07 -3.92 0.27
CA VAL A 78 18.51 -4.00 -0.01
C VAL A 78 18.73 -4.04 -1.51
N ASN A 79 18.47 -2.91 -2.15
CA ASN A 79 18.62 -2.65 -3.58
C ASN A 79 19.11 -1.21 -3.74
N ASP A 80 19.84 -0.93 -4.82
CA ASP A 80 20.28 0.41 -5.15
C ASP A 80 19.13 1.31 -5.64
N ALA A 81 19.40 2.62 -5.72
CA ALA A 81 18.42 3.62 -6.11
C ALA A 81 17.89 3.43 -7.54
N PHE A 82 18.67 2.88 -8.47
CA PHE A 82 18.21 2.69 -9.85
C PHE A 82 17.13 1.61 -9.89
N VAL A 83 17.40 0.47 -9.27
CA VAL A 83 16.45 -0.64 -9.17
C VAL A 83 15.20 -0.22 -8.41
N MET A 84 15.35 0.44 -7.26
CA MET A 84 14.20 0.88 -6.47
C MET A 84 13.33 1.91 -7.19
N ASN A 85 13.93 2.85 -7.94
CA ASN A 85 13.18 3.84 -8.72
C ASN A 85 12.41 3.22 -9.89
N GLU A 86 13.04 2.32 -10.65
CA GLU A 86 12.32 1.63 -11.74
C GLU A 86 11.24 0.70 -11.20
N TRP A 87 11.49 0.05 -10.07
CA TRP A 87 10.47 -0.79 -9.45
C TRP A 87 9.29 0.04 -8.95
N LYS A 88 9.52 1.18 -8.28
CA LYS A 88 8.44 2.11 -7.90
C LYS A 88 7.56 2.47 -9.11
N ARG A 89 8.18 2.83 -10.23
CA ARG A 89 7.48 3.14 -11.49
C ARG A 89 6.67 1.96 -12.00
N SER A 90 7.25 0.76 -12.03
CA SER A 90 6.56 -0.44 -12.52
C SER A 90 5.40 -0.86 -11.62
N GLN A 91 5.44 -0.53 -10.32
CA GLN A 91 4.38 -0.80 -9.35
C GLN A 91 3.25 0.24 -9.38
N HIS A 92 3.42 1.37 -10.07
CA HIS A 92 2.52 2.53 -9.97
C HIS A 92 2.29 2.96 -8.50
N ALA A 93 3.33 2.83 -7.68
CA ALA A 93 3.27 3.04 -6.23
C ALA A 93 3.64 4.49 -5.86
N ASP A 94 2.90 5.45 -6.41
CA ASP A 94 3.27 6.87 -6.33
C ASP A 94 3.15 7.45 -4.91
N ARG A 95 2.29 6.88 -4.07
CA ARG A 95 2.03 7.33 -2.69
C ARG A 95 3.03 6.81 -1.66
N VAL A 96 3.89 5.85 -2.04
CA VAL A 96 4.90 5.25 -1.14
C VAL A 96 6.29 5.78 -1.50
N THR A 97 7.08 6.13 -0.48
CA THR A 97 8.50 6.46 -0.64
C THR A 97 9.33 5.18 -0.72
N PHE A 98 10.24 5.08 -1.69
CA PHE A 98 11.12 3.92 -1.87
C PHE A 98 12.53 4.30 -1.43
N LEU A 99 13.02 3.63 -0.39
CA LEU A 99 14.32 3.92 0.23
C LEU A 99 15.34 2.82 -0.13
N PRO A 100 16.39 3.15 -0.89
CA PRO A 100 17.38 2.17 -1.34
C PRO A 100 18.44 1.91 -0.26
N ASP A 101 18.28 0.84 0.51
CA ASP A 101 19.30 0.36 1.45
C ASP A 101 20.34 -0.50 0.72
N GLY A 102 20.94 0.02 -0.35
CA GLY A 102 21.72 -0.77 -1.30
C GLY A 102 22.90 -1.53 -0.71
N ASN A 103 23.48 -1.04 0.39
CA ASN A 103 24.55 -1.72 1.13
C ASN A 103 24.03 -2.69 2.21
N GLY A 104 22.75 -2.60 2.57
CA GLY A 104 22.17 -3.31 3.70
C GLY A 104 22.50 -2.70 5.06
N ASP A 105 23.05 -1.49 5.11
CA ASP A 105 23.51 -0.84 6.34
C ASP A 105 22.35 -0.61 7.32
N PHE A 106 21.18 -0.21 6.80
CA PHE A 106 19.99 -0.04 7.64
C PHE A 106 19.46 -1.39 8.12
N SER A 107 19.30 -2.35 7.21
CA SER A 107 18.86 -3.70 7.53
C SER A 107 19.78 -4.41 8.52
N ASP A 108 21.09 -4.21 8.44
CA ASP A 108 22.07 -4.76 9.37
C ASP A 108 21.96 -4.10 10.75
N GLY A 109 21.84 -2.77 10.78
CA GLY A 109 21.61 -2.02 12.02
C GLY A 109 20.30 -2.41 12.72
N MET A 110 19.28 -2.80 11.97
CA MET A 110 18.04 -3.36 12.49
C MET A 110 18.18 -4.82 12.95
N GLY A 111 19.31 -5.48 12.71
CA GLY A 111 19.51 -6.90 13.00
C GLY A 111 18.65 -7.83 12.14
N LEU A 112 18.22 -7.35 10.97
CA LEU A 112 17.30 -8.02 10.05
C LEU A 112 17.94 -8.26 8.68
N LEU A 113 19.26 -8.15 8.55
CA LEU A 113 20.00 -8.55 7.36
C LEU A 113 20.27 -10.06 7.40
N VAL A 114 19.77 -10.80 6.41
CA VAL A 114 19.87 -12.26 6.31
C VAL A 114 20.50 -12.71 4.99
N ASN A 115 21.14 -13.87 4.99
CA ASN A 115 21.60 -14.49 3.74
C ASN A 115 20.43 -15.15 3.01
N LYS A 116 20.32 -14.92 1.70
CA LYS A 116 19.38 -15.58 0.78
C LYS A 116 20.14 -16.12 -0.44
N ASP A 117 21.29 -16.75 -0.17
CA ASP A 117 22.20 -17.30 -1.18
C ASP A 117 21.56 -18.42 -2.01
N ASP A 118 20.60 -19.14 -1.41
CA ASP A 118 19.78 -20.18 -2.04
C ASP A 118 18.95 -19.65 -3.22
N LEU A 119 18.61 -18.36 -3.20
CA LEU A 119 17.91 -17.65 -4.29
C LEU A 119 18.87 -16.83 -5.16
N GLY A 120 20.17 -16.83 -4.86
CA GLY A 120 21.17 -16.01 -5.54
C GLY A 120 21.06 -14.51 -5.22
N PHE A 121 20.46 -14.13 -4.09
CA PHE A 121 20.27 -12.72 -3.73
C PHE A 121 21.39 -12.14 -2.88
N GLY A 122 22.25 -13.00 -2.31
CA GLY A 122 23.22 -12.56 -1.31
C GLY A 122 22.51 -12.14 -0.01
N LYS A 123 23.07 -11.13 0.65
CA LYS A 123 22.47 -10.53 1.86
C LYS A 123 21.30 -9.63 1.51
N ARG A 124 20.16 -9.83 2.17
CA ARG A 124 18.91 -9.08 1.97
C ARG A 124 18.23 -8.79 3.29
N SER A 125 17.30 -7.83 3.30
CA SER A 125 16.45 -7.64 4.46
C SER A 125 15.51 -8.82 4.64
N TRP A 126 15.29 -9.21 5.89
CA TRP A 126 14.10 -9.94 6.29
C TRP A 126 12.86 -9.07 6.10
N ARG A 127 11.69 -9.70 5.96
CA ARG A 127 10.41 -9.00 5.80
C ARG A 127 9.88 -8.58 7.16
N TYR A 128 9.54 -7.30 7.29
CA TYR A 128 8.92 -6.74 8.50
C TYR A 128 8.21 -5.44 8.16
N SER A 129 7.34 -4.99 9.06
CA SER A 129 6.89 -3.60 9.09
C SER A 129 7.08 -3.02 10.49
N MET A 130 7.12 -1.70 10.58
CA MET A 130 7.25 -0.99 11.84
C MET A 130 6.62 0.39 11.79
N LEU A 131 6.20 0.85 12.95
CA LEU A 131 5.83 2.23 13.21
C LEU A 131 6.99 2.92 13.92
N VAL A 132 7.42 4.06 13.40
CA VAL A 132 8.51 4.87 13.94
C VAL A 132 7.97 6.28 14.25
N ARG A 133 8.22 6.80 15.44
CA ARG A 133 7.91 8.19 15.81
C ARG A 133 9.15 8.92 16.27
N ASP A 134 9.49 10.03 15.62
CA ASP A 134 10.69 10.82 15.91
C ASP A 134 11.97 9.96 15.97
N GLY A 135 12.10 9.04 15.01
CA GLY A 135 13.20 8.09 14.94
C GLY A 135 13.22 7.03 16.05
N VAL A 136 12.18 6.88 16.88
CA VAL A 136 12.03 5.80 17.86
C VAL A 136 11.05 4.76 17.33
N ILE A 137 11.43 3.49 17.37
CA ILE A 137 10.58 2.38 16.94
C ILE A 137 9.48 2.16 17.98
N GLU A 138 8.23 2.47 17.64
CA GLU A 138 7.08 2.28 18.53
C GLU A 138 6.56 0.85 18.49
N LYS A 139 6.47 0.28 17.29
CA LYS A 139 5.94 -1.08 17.07
C LYS A 139 6.68 -1.78 15.94
N MET A 140 6.91 -3.08 16.09
CA MET A 140 7.42 -3.94 15.01
C MET A 140 6.51 -5.14 14.75
N PHE A 141 6.37 -5.49 13.48
CA PHE A 141 5.74 -6.71 12.98
C PHE A 141 6.76 -7.46 12.11
N VAL A 142 7.55 -8.31 12.75
CA VAL A 142 8.59 -9.10 12.08
C VAL A 142 7.98 -10.44 11.66
N GLU A 143 8.12 -10.81 10.38
CA GLU A 143 7.62 -12.10 9.90
C GLU A 143 8.30 -13.28 10.63
N PRO A 144 7.57 -14.39 10.88
CA PRO A 144 8.12 -15.55 11.54
C PRO A 144 9.20 -16.22 10.68
N GLU A 145 10.26 -16.74 11.32
CA GLU A 145 11.35 -17.46 10.63
C GLU A 145 10.88 -18.82 10.10
N GLU A 146 10.18 -18.78 8.97
CA GLU A 146 9.62 -19.94 8.28
C GLU A 146 10.23 -20.11 6.88
N PRO A 147 10.29 -21.34 6.34
CA PRO A 147 10.75 -21.57 4.97
C PRO A 147 9.92 -20.80 3.93
N GLY A 148 10.56 -20.32 2.88
CA GLY A 148 9.90 -19.61 1.78
C GLY A 148 9.92 -18.09 1.94
N ASP A 149 8.78 -17.46 1.63
CA ASP A 149 8.60 -16.00 1.64
C ASP A 149 7.41 -15.61 2.53
N PRO A 150 7.55 -15.70 3.87
CA PRO A 150 6.45 -15.46 4.80
C PRO A 150 5.90 -14.03 4.68
N PHE A 151 4.59 -13.91 4.78
CA PHE A 151 3.85 -12.65 4.73
C PHE A 151 2.52 -12.78 5.47
N HIS A 152 2.56 -12.58 6.78
CA HIS A 152 1.46 -12.84 7.72
C HIS A 152 1.17 -11.68 8.67
N VAL A 153 2.19 -10.87 9.01
CA VAL A 153 2.07 -9.84 10.06
C VAL A 153 2.59 -8.48 9.62
N SER A 154 3.43 -8.43 8.59
CA SER A 154 4.02 -7.18 8.09
C SER A 154 3.12 -6.42 7.11
N ASP A 155 1.96 -6.98 6.77
CA ASP A 155 1.01 -6.41 5.83
C ASP A 155 0.41 -5.07 6.32
N ALA A 156 -0.11 -4.30 5.37
CA ALA A 156 -0.63 -2.96 5.63
C ALA A 156 -1.91 -2.99 6.47
N ASP A 157 -2.73 -4.02 6.35
CA ASP A 157 -3.97 -4.14 7.12
C ASP A 157 -3.67 -4.43 8.60
N THR A 158 -2.66 -5.26 8.90
CA THR A 158 -2.14 -5.45 10.27
C THR A 158 -1.65 -4.15 10.87
N MET A 159 -0.85 -3.36 10.13
CA MET A 159 -0.37 -2.06 10.58
C MET A 159 -1.54 -1.08 10.80
N LEU A 160 -2.48 -1.00 9.87
CA LEU A 160 -3.62 -0.10 9.96
C LEU A 160 -4.54 -0.48 11.13
N LYS A 161 -4.78 -1.76 11.36
CA LYS A 161 -5.53 -2.26 12.51
C LYS A 161 -4.84 -1.93 13.85
N TYR A 162 -3.51 -1.90 13.88
CA TYR A 162 -2.78 -1.45 15.05
C TYR A 162 -2.97 0.04 15.30
N LEU A 163 -2.88 0.87 14.25
CA LEU A 163 -3.05 2.33 14.34
C LEU A 163 -4.49 2.75 14.64
N ALA A 164 -5.45 2.06 14.03
CA ALA A 164 -6.88 2.35 14.11
C ALA A 164 -7.68 1.07 14.32
N PRO A 165 -7.69 0.48 15.55
CA PRO A 165 -8.34 -0.80 15.81
C PRO A 165 -9.86 -0.82 15.55
N GLN A 166 -10.49 0.35 15.58
CA GLN A 166 -11.91 0.55 15.32
C GLN A 166 -12.18 1.15 13.92
N GLY A 167 -11.13 1.35 13.11
CA GLY A 167 -11.26 1.86 11.76
C GLY A 167 -11.86 0.82 10.83
N GLU A 168 -12.75 1.26 9.93
CA GLU A 168 -13.21 0.44 8.81
C GLU A 168 -12.17 0.49 7.69
N LEU A 169 -11.86 -0.66 7.10
CA LEU A 169 -11.06 -0.73 5.89
C LEU A 169 -11.82 -0.06 4.72
N PRO A 170 -11.10 0.53 3.74
CA PRO A 170 -11.74 1.10 2.59
C PRO A 170 -12.39 -0.02 1.76
N HIS A 171 -13.50 0.33 1.11
CA HIS A 171 -14.15 -0.58 0.19
C HIS A 171 -13.29 -0.81 -1.06
N ASP A 172 -13.24 -2.05 -1.55
CA ASP A 172 -12.64 -2.36 -2.83
C ASP A 172 -13.68 -2.10 -3.93
N VAL A 173 -13.56 -0.94 -4.59
CA VAL A 173 -14.52 -0.47 -5.58
C VAL A 173 -13.92 -0.47 -6.97
N ALA A 174 -14.58 -1.16 -7.91
CA ALA A 174 -14.29 -1.09 -9.33
C ALA A 174 -15.50 -0.53 -10.09
N ILE A 175 -15.27 0.39 -11.02
CA ILE A 175 -16.31 0.95 -11.89
C ILE A 175 -15.93 0.79 -13.36
N PHE A 176 -16.78 0.09 -14.10
CA PHE A 176 -16.68 -0.09 -15.54
C PHE A 176 -17.41 1.06 -16.24
N THR A 177 -16.71 1.80 -17.10
CA THR A 177 -17.17 3.04 -17.72
C THR A 177 -16.92 3.09 -19.23
N ARG A 178 -17.50 4.07 -19.90
CA ARG A 178 -17.19 4.38 -21.31
C ARG A 178 -17.13 5.89 -21.52
N ASP A 179 -16.40 6.33 -22.54
CA ASP A 179 -16.33 7.75 -22.90
C ASP A 179 -17.69 8.33 -23.25
N GLY A 180 -17.93 9.59 -22.84
CA GLY A 180 -19.18 10.32 -23.10
C GLY A 180 -20.39 9.84 -22.31
N CYS A 181 -20.23 8.97 -21.31
CA CYS A 181 -21.32 8.41 -20.51
C CYS A 181 -21.71 9.32 -19.32
N PRO A 182 -22.88 10.00 -19.34
CA PRO A 182 -23.29 10.88 -18.24
C PRO A 182 -23.56 10.12 -16.93
N PHE A 183 -24.11 8.91 -17.01
CA PHE A 183 -24.33 8.05 -15.83
C PHE A 183 -23.03 7.62 -15.16
N CYS A 184 -21.97 7.44 -15.95
CA CYS A 184 -20.65 7.10 -15.45
C CYS A 184 -20.04 8.28 -14.70
N VAL A 185 -20.20 9.51 -15.22
CA VAL A 185 -19.82 10.74 -14.51
C VAL A 185 -20.59 10.85 -13.19
N ARG A 186 -21.91 10.61 -13.20
CA ARG A 186 -22.75 10.63 -11.98
C ARG A 186 -22.27 9.62 -10.94
N ALA A 187 -22.07 8.35 -11.32
CA ALA A 187 -21.61 7.31 -10.39
C ALA A 187 -20.24 7.63 -9.77
N LYS A 188 -19.29 8.13 -10.57
CA LYS A 188 -17.99 8.59 -10.06
C LYS A 188 -18.11 9.78 -9.11
N GLY A 189 -19.03 10.71 -9.40
CA GLY A 189 -19.36 11.82 -8.50
C GLY A 189 -19.87 11.32 -7.15
N LEU A 190 -20.86 10.41 -7.16
CA LEU A 190 -21.42 9.81 -5.95
C LEU A 190 -20.37 9.13 -5.06
N LEU A 191 -19.42 8.39 -5.67
CA LEU A 191 -18.33 7.76 -4.92
C LEU A 191 -17.38 8.80 -4.30
N ARG A 192 -17.00 9.84 -5.05
CA ARG A 192 -16.15 10.94 -4.55
C ARG A 192 -16.82 11.71 -3.42
N ASP A 193 -18.09 12.04 -3.57
CA ASP A 193 -18.86 12.77 -2.56
C ASP A 193 -19.02 11.93 -1.28
N ALA A 194 -19.04 10.60 -1.41
CA ALA A 194 -19.05 9.67 -0.28
C ALA A 194 -17.66 9.40 0.33
N GLY A 195 -16.59 9.98 -0.22
CA GLY A 195 -15.21 9.74 0.20
C GLY A 195 -14.72 8.31 -0.08
N ILE A 196 -15.24 7.67 -1.13
CA ILE A 196 -14.88 6.30 -1.51
C ILE A 196 -13.97 6.35 -2.74
N ASP A 197 -12.72 5.94 -2.57
CA ASP A 197 -11.78 5.72 -3.68
C ASP A 197 -12.24 4.52 -4.53
N PHE A 198 -11.93 4.54 -5.83
CA PHE A 198 -12.33 3.50 -6.77
C PHE A 198 -11.35 3.35 -7.93
N GLN A 199 -11.30 2.15 -8.50
CA GLN A 199 -10.61 1.87 -9.76
C GLN A 199 -11.57 2.02 -10.94
N GLU A 200 -11.28 2.96 -11.83
CA GLU A 200 -11.99 3.12 -13.10
C GLU A 200 -11.38 2.22 -14.17
N LEU A 201 -12.21 1.37 -14.76
CA LEU A 201 -11.93 0.62 -15.98
C LEU A 201 -12.69 1.31 -17.12
N LEU A 202 -11.98 1.67 -18.19
CA LEU A 202 -12.54 2.36 -19.36
C LEU A 202 -12.64 1.43 -20.57
N LEU A 203 -13.83 1.38 -21.16
CA LEU A 203 -14.12 0.56 -22.35
C LEU A 203 -13.16 0.89 -23.50
N ASN A 204 -12.66 -0.13 -24.18
CA ASN A 204 -11.69 -0.08 -25.28
C ASN A 204 -10.27 0.41 -24.91
N ARG A 205 -10.02 0.67 -23.63
CA ARG A 205 -8.67 0.91 -23.10
C ARG A 205 -8.25 -0.22 -22.16
N ASP A 206 -9.09 -0.47 -21.15
CA ASP A 206 -8.76 -1.40 -20.06
C ASP A 206 -9.50 -2.74 -20.22
N TYR A 207 -10.62 -2.76 -20.95
CA TYR A 207 -11.45 -3.94 -21.19
C TYR A 207 -12.33 -3.79 -22.45
N THR A 208 -13.04 -4.86 -22.83
CA THR A 208 -14.03 -4.88 -23.91
C THR A 208 -15.42 -5.27 -23.39
N ASP A 209 -16.48 -5.03 -24.17
CA ASP A 209 -17.85 -5.41 -23.77
C ASP A 209 -18.00 -6.90 -23.38
N GLN A 210 -17.14 -7.78 -23.91
CA GLN A 210 -17.12 -9.19 -23.53
C GLN A 210 -16.79 -9.38 -22.05
N ALA A 211 -15.78 -8.66 -21.55
CA ALA A 211 -15.39 -8.71 -20.15
C ALA A 211 -16.52 -8.19 -19.26
N LEU A 212 -17.16 -7.08 -19.63
CA LEU A 212 -18.29 -6.52 -18.88
C LEU A 212 -19.46 -7.51 -18.78
N ARG A 213 -19.88 -8.08 -19.91
CA ARG A 213 -20.97 -9.08 -19.93
C ARG A 213 -20.61 -10.30 -19.08
N ALA A 214 -19.36 -10.74 -19.11
CA ALA A 214 -18.92 -11.90 -18.32
C ALA A 214 -19.01 -11.66 -16.81
N VAL A 215 -18.65 -10.46 -16.33
CA VAL A 215 -18.61 -10.16 -14.88
C VAL A 215 -19.91 -9.57 -14.32
N SER A 216 -20.72 -8.91 -15.14
CA SER A 216 -21.93 -8.19 -14.70
C SER A 216 -23.23 -8.74 -15.27
N SER A 217 -23.17 -9.62 -16.28
CA SER A 217 -24.34 -10.00 -17.11
C SER A 217 -25.07 -8.81 -17.74
N SER A 218 -24.44 -7.63 -17.78
CA SER A 218 -25.00 -6.38 -18.28
C SER A 218 -24.30 -5.91 -19.55
N THR A 219 -24.99 -5.08 -20.31
CA THR A 219 -24.47 -4.35 -21.49
C THR A 219 -24.56 -2.83 -21.31
N SER A 220 -25.07 -2.36 -20.17
CA SER A 220 -25.22 -0.93 -19.85
C SER A 220 -24.06 -0.43 -18.99
N TYR A 221 -23.85 0.89 -19.00
CA TYR A 221 -22.78 1.57 -18.29
C TYR A 221 -23.35 2.68 -17.40
N PRO A 222 -22.78 2.93 -16.22
CA PRO A 222 -21.65 2.21 -15.62
C PRO A 222 -22.06 0.85 -15.04
N GLN A 223 -21.07 0.01 -14.69
CA GLN A 223 -21.27 -1.12 -13.77
C GLN A 223 -20.32 -0.99 -12.59
N VAL A 224 -20.86 -0.94 -11.38
CA VAL A 224 -20.12 -0.76 -10.14
C VAL A 224 -20.07 -2.08 -9.37
N PHE A 225 -18.89 -2.41 -8.87
CA PHE A 225 -18.64 -3.53 -7.98
C PHE A 225 -18.03 -3.00 -6.69
N ILE A 226 -18.51 -3.49 -5.54
CA ILE A 226 -18.04 -3.11 -4.21
C ILE A 226 -17.83 -4.39 -3.40
N ASP A 227 -16.63 -4.60 -2.89
CA ASP A 227 -16.24 -5.75 -2.07
C ASP A 227 -16.63 -7.10 -2.69
N GLY A 228 -16.38 -7.24 -3.99
CA GLY A 228 -16.71 -8.43 -4.78
C GLY A 228 -18.19 -8.60 -5.15
N LYS A 229 -19.08 -7.69 -4.73
CA LYS A 229 -20.50 -7.72 -5.06
C LYS A 229 -20.79 -6.79 -6.23
N HIS A 230 -21.58 -7.27 -7.18
CA HIS A 230 -22.12 -6.45 -8.26
C HIS A 230 -23.24 -5.55 -7.71
N ILE A 231 -23.06 -4.24 -7.81
CA ILE A 231 -24.04 -3.24 -7.34
C ILE A 231 -24.99 -2.84 -8.45
N GLY A 232 -24.48 -2.62 -9.66
CA GLY A 232 -25.27 -2.20 -10.82
C GLY A 232 -24.85 -0.85 -11.40
N GLY A 233 -25.82 -0.06 -11.87
CA GLY A 233 -25.61 1.24 -12.49
C GLY A 233 -25.54 2.40 -11.50
N SER A 234 -25.67 3.63 -12.02
CA SER A 234 -25.60 4.84 -11.20
C SER A 234 -26.77 5.01 -10.23
N ASP A 235 -27.94 4.48 -10.55
CA ASP A 235 -29.12 4.53 -9.67
C ASP A 235 -28.99 3.50 -8.55
N ASP A 236 -28.61 2.26 -8.88
CA ASP A 236 -28.36 1.21 -7.89
C ASP A 236 -27.27 1.61 -6.89
N LEU A 237 -26.22 2.29 -7.36
CA LEU A 237 -25.18 2.85 -6.49
C LEU A 237 -25.72 3.91 -5.54
N ALA A 238 -26.61 4.79 -6.01
CA ALA A 238 -27.21 5.80 -5.15
C ALA A 238 -28.04 5.15 -4.03
N GLU A 239 -28.87 4.15 -4.37
CA GLU A 239 -29.62 3.39 -3.37
C GLU A 239 -28.72 2.65 -2.37
N TRP A 240 -27.60 2.09 -2.85
CA TRP A 240 -26.62 1.42 -1.99
C TRP A 240 -26.01 2.39 -0.97
N LEU A 241 -25.63 3.59 -1.42
CA LEU A 241 -25.09 4.65 -0.56
C LEU A 241 -26.10 5.13 0.47
N GLU A 242 -27.36 5.31 0.09
CA GLU A 242 -28.44 5.70 1.02
C GLU A 242 -28.65 4.63 2.11
N LYS A 243 -28.72 3.35 1.74
CA LYS A 243 -28.84 2.23 2.69
C LYS A 243 -27.67 2.21 3.67
N ARG A 244 -26.44 2.47 3.18
CA ARG A 244 -25.23 2.55 4.00
C ARG A 244 -25.29 3.71 5.01
N GLN A 245 -25.73 4.89 4.58
CA GLN A 245 -25.90 6.04 5.48
C GLN A 245 -26.94 5.76 6.57
N GLN A 246 -28.07 5.14 6.21
CA GLN A 246 -29.10 4.75 7.18
C GLN A 246 -28.59 3.71 8.17
N SER A 247 -27.81 2.73 7.72
CA SER A 247 -27.18 1.73 8.59
C SER A 247 -26.23 2.39 9.59
N ARG A 248 -25.34 3.26 9.12
CA ARG A 248 -24.39 3.99 9.98
C ARG A 248 -25.11 4.88 11.00
N ALA A 249 -26.17 5.58 10.60
CA ALA A 249 -26.96 6.41 11.49
C ALA A 249 -27.66 5.60 12.60
N ARG A 250 -28.08 4.35 12.32
CA ARG A 250 -28.69 3.45 13.31
C ARG A 250 -27.68 2.86 14.29
N THR A 251 -26.45 2.60 13.86
CA THR A 251 -25.39 2.08 14.74
C THR A 251 -24.81 3.17 15.66
N ALA A 252 -24.95 4.44 15.27
CA ALA A 252 -24.50 5.59 16.05
C ALA A 252 -25.53 6.14 17.07
N ALA A 253 -26.75 5.60 17.09
CA ALA A 253 -27.85 5.98 18.00
C ALA A 253 -28.04 4.92 19.09
#